data_AF-W6ZPH1-F1
#
_entry.id   AF-W6ZPH1-F1
#
_cell.length_a   1.000
_cell.length_b   1.000
_cell.length_c   1.000
_cell.angle_alpha   90.00
_cell.angle_beta   90.00
_cell.angle_gamma   90.00
#
_symmetry.space_group_name_H-M   'P 1'
#
loop_
_entity.id
_entity.type
_entity.pdbx_description
1 polymer ?
#
loop_
_entity_poly.entity_id
_entity_poly.type
_entity_poly.pdbx_seq_one_letter_code
_entity_poly.pdbx_strand_id
1 'polypeptide(L)'
;MFPTITKALGIDTSKTYMQIQNTITNMDQMPDGHDIRSYSSSSREELLSAGAVNIFNGHGENSIATVPKLALVVVSSTFRKYLTADPDAEFIKITEESLDENAVAKLMEWVNTIISISNGRLQIELTHASKDDEAIATIHMRHAAQYLGMEKYVEHLVTQYKSHIHVRIPTLKEGEIIERFARQGQDDMLEALAARLEYLRRTGRSNAGMFEYGKFLKENPKVTKAIKENRRIAYSKYCFSCRWNEKNSLCGLW
;
A
#
# COMPACT_ATOMS: atom_id res chain seq x y z
N MET A 1 -27.00 24.87 -10.98
CA MET A 1 -26.05 25.99 -11.13
C MET A 1 -26.16 26.80 -9.84
N PHE A 2 -25.32 26.47 -8.84
CA PHE A 2 -25.34 27.15 -7.54
C PHE A 2 -24.31 28.28 -7.57
N PRO A 3 -24.72 29.53 -7.29
CA PRO A 3 -23.80 30.66 -7.31
C PRO A 3 -22.84 30.56 -6.13
N THR A 4 -21.60 30.90 -6.41
CA THR A 4 -20.46 30.95 -5.49
C THR A 4 -20.69 32.02 -4.41
N ILE A 5 -21.25 31.63 -3.26
CA ILE A 5 -21.43 32.46 -2.05
C ILE A 5 -20.11 32.53 -1.27
N THR A 6 -19.05 33.05 -1.87
CA THR A 6 -17.77 33.25 -1.13
C THR A 6 -17.33 34.71 -1.06
N LYS A 7 -17.88 35.60 -1.89
CA LYS A 7 -17.50 37.02 -1.88
C LYS A 7 -18.35 37.94 -1.00
N ALA A 8 -19.48 37.47 -0.44
CA ALA A 8 -20.39 38.30 0.35
C ALA A 8 -20.24 38.17 1.88
N LEU A 9 -19.36 37.29 2.40
CA LEU A 9 -19.29 36.96 3.83
C LEU A 9 -17.93 37.24 4.50
N GLY A 10 -16.94 37.83 3.82
CA GLY A 10 -15.65 38.12 4.45
C GLY A 10 -14.94 36.87 5.00
N ILE A 11 -15.11 35.72 4.34
CA ILE A 11 -14.42 34.47 4.69
C ILE A 11 -12.96 34.67 4.31
N ASP A 12 -12.14 34.94 5.32
CA ASP A 12 -10.69 34.86 5.21
C ASP A 12 -10.35 33.41 4.87
N THR A 13 -9.99 33.15 3.61
CA THR A 13 -9.58 31.81 3.19
C THR A 13 -8.30 31.47 3.95
N SER A 14 -8.39 30.50 4.89
CA SER A 14 -7.24 30.05 5.67
C SER A 14 -6.03 29.85 4.77
N LYS A 15 -4.87 30.36 5.19
CA LYS A 15 -3.59 30.18 4.49
C LYS A 15 -3.37 28.69 4.17
N THR A 16 -3.74 27.80 5.09
CA THR A 16 -3.67 26.35 4.95
C THR A 16 -4.51 25.85 3.77
N TYR A 17 -5.74 26.37 3.62
CA TYR A 17 -6.62 26.02 2.49
C TYR A 17 -5.97 26.36 1.15
N MET A 18 -5.40 27.57 1.02
CA MET A 18 -4.71 27.96 -0.23
C MET A 18 -3.50 27.06 -0.52
N GLN A 19 -2.72 26.71 0.49
CA GLN A 19 -1.57 25.80 0.34
C GLN A 19 -1.99 24.39 -0.10
N ILE A 20 -3.11 23.88 0.43
CA ILE A 20 -3.67 22.58 0.03
C ILE A 20 -4.14 22.64 -1.43
N GLN A 21 -4.91 23.67 -1.83
CA GLN A 21 -5.40 23.78 -3.21
C GLN A 21 -4.26 23.95 -4.23
N ASN A 22 -3.23 24.73 -3.89
CA ASN A 22 -2.04 24.88 -4.74
C ASN A 22 -1.29 23.55 -4.88
N THR A 23 -1.12 22.82 -3.78
CA THR A 23 -0.50 21.48 -3.80
C THR A 23 -1.27 20.53 -4.71
N ILE A 24 -2.60 20.45 -4.58
CA ILE A 24 -3.45 19.62 -5.43
C ILE A 24 -3.31 20.01 -6.91
N THR A 25 -3.36 21.30 -7.21
CA THR A 25 -3.23 21.80 -8.59
C THR A 25 -1.87 21.40 -9.19
N ASN A 26 -0.79 21.54 -8.43
CA ASN A 26 0.55 21.16 -8.88
C ASN A 26 0.67 19.65 -9.12
N MET A 27 0.08 18.84 -8.23
CA MET A 27 0.07 17.38 -8.37
C MET A 27 -0.63 16.93 -9.65
N ASP A 28 -1.77 17.53 -9.97
CA ASP A 28 -2.56 17.15 -11.15
C ASP A 28 -1.89 17.53 -12.48
N GLN A 29 -0.93 18.47 -12.44
CA GLN A 29 -0.11 18.86 -13.60
C GLN A 29 1.13 17.97 -13.79
N MET A 30 1.45 17.10 -12.82
CA MET A 30 2.62 16.24 -12.84
C MET A 30 2.24 14.78 -13.18
N PRO A 31 2.93 14.10 -14.12
CA PRO A 31 2.62 12.71 -14.48
C PRO A 31 2.61 11.72 -13.30
N ASP A 32 3.41 11.97 -12.26
CA ASP A 32 3.45 11.19 -11.02
C ASP A 32 3.24 12.05 -9.77
N GLY A 33 2.41 13.11 -9.88
CA GLY A 33 2.16 14.04 -8.77
C GLY A 33 1.56 13.42 -7.50
N HIS A 34 0.99 12.21 -7.59
CA HIS A 34 0.52 11.46 -6.41
C HIS A 34 1.58 10.57 -5.76
N ASP A 35 2.79 10.55 -6.31
CA ASP A 35 3.93 9.82 -5.78
C ASP A 35 5.02 10.78 -5.33
N ILE A 36 5.12 11.02 -4.01
CA ILE A 36 6.12 11.92 -3.43
C ILE A 36 7.57 11.48 -3.72
N ARG A 37 7.79 10.24 -4.18
CA ARG A 37 9.12 9.75 -4.61
C ARG A 37 9.57 10.37 -5.93
N SER A 38 8.63 10.87 -6.74
CA SER A 38 8.93 11.56 -8.00
C SER A 38 9.34 13.02 -7.79
N TYR A 39 9.13 13.54 -6.58
CA TYR A 39 9.39 14.95 -6.25
C TYR A 39 10.87 15.17 -5.99
N SER A 40 11.38 16.31 -6.47
CA SER A 40 12.71 16.78 -6.10
C SER A 40 12.82 16.98 -4.58
N SER A 41 14.04 16.96 -4.04
CA SER A 41 14.25 17.16 -2.60
C SER A 41 13.72 18.52 -2.12
N SER A 42 13.90 19.60 -2.89
CA SER A 42 13.34 20.92 -2.56
C SER A 42 11.81 20.93 -2.62
N SER A 43 11.21 20.29 -3.62
CA SER A 43 9.74 20.18 -3.71
C SER A 43 9.13 19.37 -2.57
N ARG A 44 9.87 18.40 -2.02
CA ARG A 44 9.44 17.65 -0.83
C ARG A 44 9.48 18.53 0.42
N GLU A 45 10.53 19.34 0.58
CA GLU A 45 10.67 20.27 1.71
C GLU A 45 9.52 21.30 1.77
N GLU A 46 9.04 21.78 0.62
CA GLU A 46 7.90 22.71 0.52
C GLU A 46 6.60 22.13 1.14
N LEU A 47 6.47 20.80 1.24
CA LEU A 47 5.31 20.14 1.84
C LEU A 47 5.21 20.32 3.37
N LEU A 48 6.26 20.85 4.00
CA LEU A 48 6.25 21.22 5.42
C LEU A 48 5.51 22.54 5.69
N SER A 49 5.22 23.34 4.65
CA SER A 49 4.81 24.73 4.79
C SER A 49 3.41 24.97 5.39
N ALA A 50 2.54 23.95 5.42
CA ALA A 50 1.18 24.04 5.95
C ALA A 50 1.02 23.46 7.38
N GLY A 51 2.14 23.20 8.06
CA GLY A 51 2.14 22.57 9.37
C GLY A 51 1.86 21.07 9.33
N ALA A 52 1.58 20.50 10.50
CA ALA A 52 1.38 19.07 10.69
C ALA A 52 0.03 18.76 11.31
N VAL A 53 -0.36 17.49 11.25
CA VAL A 53 -1.60 16.96 11.84
C VAL A 53 -1.27 15.68 12.61
N ASN A 54 -1.93 15.48 13.73
CA ASN A 54 -1.77 14.29 14.57
C ASN A 54 -2.73 13.19 14.12
N ILE A 55 -2.22 11.98 13.90
CA ILE A 55 -3.01 10.82 13.48
C ILE A 55 -3.27 9.96 14.71
N PHE A 56 -4.55 9.66 15.00
CA PHE A 56 -4.96 8.83 16.14
C PHE A 56 -5.61 7.53 15.69
N ASN A 57 -5.44 6.48 16.48
CA ASN A 57 -6.19 5.25 16.33
C ASN A 57 -7.65 5.43 16.83
N GLY A 58 -8.54 4.56 16.35
CA GLY A 58 -9.97 4.59 16.71
C GLY A 58 -10.22 4.37 18.20
N HIS A 59 -9.33 3.60 18.83
CA HIS A 59 -9.49 3.02 20.16
C HIS A 59 -8.80 3.77 21.30
N GLY A 60 -8.00 4.81 21.02
CA GLY A 60 -7.21 5.50 22.05
C GLY A 60 -7.10 7.01 21.89
N GLU A 61 -6.54 7.63 22.92
CA GLU A 61 -6.03 9.01 22.93
C GLU A 61 -4.55 9.05 22.50
N ASN A 62 -3.99 7.94 22.00
CA ASN A 62 -2.59 7.85 21.64
C ASN A 62 -2.39 8.28 20.19
N SER A 63 -1.57 9.31 19.99
CA SER A 63 -1.10 9.71 18.67
C SER A 63 -0.23 8.60 18.09
N ILE A 64 -0.60 8.11 16.91
CA ILE A 64 0.18 7.17 16.10
C ILE A 64 1.40 7.91 15.52
N ALA A 65 1.17 9.11 14.98
CA ALA A 65 2.19 9.91 14.33
C ALA A 65 1.74 11.35 14.16
N THR A 66 2.70 12.28 14.09
CA THR A 66 2.48 13.65 13.62
C THR A 66 3.08 13.77 12.23
N VAL A 67 2.28 14.20 11.24
CA VAL A 67 2.68 14.18 9.82
C VAL A 67 2.35 15.50 9.12
N PRO A 68 3.20 16.03 8.22
CA PRO A 68 2.93 17.24 7.44
C PRO A 68 1.65 17.13 6.60
N LYS A 69 0.78 18.14 6.69
CA LYS A 69 -0.53 18.15 6.03
C LYS A 69 -0.42 17.99 4.51
N LEU A 70 0.48 18.75 3.87
CA LEU A 70 0.61 18.70 2.41
C LEU A 70 1.17 17.36 1.92
N ALA A 71 2.04 16.72 2.70
CA ALA A 71 2.52 15.40 2.35
C ALA A 71 1.39 14.36 2.41
N LEU A 72 0.53 14.41 3.42
CA LEU A 72 -0.67 13.55 3.48
C LEU A 72 -1.61 13.79 2.29
N VAL A 73 -1.80 15.06 1.90
CA VAL A 73 -2.58 15.44 0.71
C VAL A 73 -2.00 14.80 -0.56
N VAL A 74 -0.67 14.77 -0.69
CA VAL A 74 0.01 14.15 -1.82
C VAL A 74 -0.23 12.65 -1.86
N VAL A 75 0.13 11.97 -0.76
CA VAL A 75 0.28 10.51 -0.74
C VAL A 75 -1.04 9.75 -0.54
N SER A 76 -2.10 10.42 -0.07
CA SER A 76 -3.35 9.77 0.35
C SER A 76 -4.57 10.52 -0.16
N SER A 77 -5.39 9.85 -0.98
CA SER A 77 -6.69 10.38 -1.43
C SER A 77 -7.68 10.55 -0.27
N THR A 78 -7.64 9.66 0.72
CA THR A 78 -8.47 9.74 1.93
C THR A 78 -8.12 10.97 2.77
N PHE A 79 -6.84 11.19 3.09
CA PHE A 79 -6.42 12.37 3.85
C PHE A 79 -6.58 13.66 3.04
N ARG A 80 -6.34 13.62 1.73
CA ARG A 80 -6.63 14.76 0.84
C ARG A 80 -8.08 15.20 0.95
N LYS A 81 -9.03 14.26 0.86
CA LYS A 81 -10.46 14.56 1.00
C LYS A 81 -10.77 15.18 2.37
N TYR A 82 -10.19 14.62 3.43
CA TYR A 82 -10.37 15.12 4.79
C TYR A 82 -9.84 16.54 4.96
N LEU A 83 -8.56 16.78 4.64
CA LEU A 83 -7.89 18.08 4.81
C LEU A 83 -8.39 19.14 3.83
N THR A 84 -9.01 18.75 2.71
CA THR A 84 -9.70 19.70 1.83
C THR A 84 -11.01 20.19 2.47
N ALA A 85 -11.71 19.31 3.18
CA ALA A 85 -12.95 19.66 3.87
C ALA A 85 -12.71 20.40 5.19
N ASP A 86 -11.63 20.06 5.89
CA ASP A 86 -11.20 20.71 7.12
C ASP A 86 -9.68 21.01 7.08
N PRO A 87 -9.27 22.13 6.46
CA PRO A 87 -7.85 22.50 6.31
C PRO A 87 -7.14 22.72 7.64
N ASP A 88 -7.84 23.23 8.64
CA ASP A 88 -7.25 23.64 9.90
C ASP A 88 -7.23 22.52 10.95
N ALA A 89 -7.76 21.33 10.63
CA ALA A 89 -7.73 20.15 11.48
C ALA A 89 -6.35 19.90 12.11
N GLU A 90 -6.32 19.76 13.44
CA GLU A 90 -5.11 19.46 14.21
C GLU A 90 -4.93 17.95 14.41
N PHE A 91 -5.99 17.17 14.25
CA PHE A 91 -5.98 15.73 14.37
C PHE A 91 -6.88 15.03 13.35
N ILE A 92 -6.53 13.79 13.00
CA ILE A 92 -7.33 12.89 12.18
C ILE A 92 -7.43 11.56 12.92
N LYS A 93 -8.66 11.05 13.08
CA LYS A 93 -8.92 9.76 13.72
C LYS A 93 -9.18 8.68 12.69
N ILE A 94 -8.43 7.60 12.74
CA ILE A 94 -8.63 6.40 11.90
C ILE A 94 -9.54 5.45 12.66
N THR A 95 -10.78 5.30 12.19
CA THR A 95 -11.81 4.52 12.91
C THR A 95 -11.90 3.05 12.50
N GLU A 96 -11.06 2.59 11.57
CA GLU A 96 -11.11 1.22 11.08
C GLU A 96 -10.39 0.26 12.02
N GLU A 97 -11.17 -0.57 12.71
CA GLU A 97 -10.68 -1.53 13.71
C GLU A 97 -9.84 -2.66 13.10
N SER A 98 -10.01 -2.94 11.80
CA SER A 98 -9.26 -4.00 11.11
C SER A 98 -7.83 -3.62 10.75
N LEU A 99 -7.46 -2.34 10.92
CA LEU A 99 -6.12 -1.86 10.62
C LEU A 99 -5.13 -2.18 11.73
N ASP A 100 -3.95 -2.64 11.31
CA ASP A 100 -2.81 -2.80 12.20
C ASP A 100 -2.16 -1.45 12.49
N GLU A 101 -2.14 -1.04 13.76
CA GLU A 101 -1.62 0.25 14.18
C GLU A 101 -0.14 0.44 13.86
N ASN A 102 0.67 -0.63 13.97
CA ASN A 102 2.09 -0.57 13.63
C ASN A 102 2.29 -0.39 12.12
N ALA A 103 1.41 -0.98 11.30
CA ALA A 103 1.44 -0.78 9.86
C ALA A 103 1.11 0.67 9.47
N VAL A 104 0.12 1.29 10.13
CA VAL A 104 -0.17 2.72 9.95
C VAL A 104 1.01 3.57 10.41
N ALA A 105 1.56 3.30 11.60
CA ALA A 105 2.71 4.02 12.14
C ALA A 105 3.91 3.98 11.19
N LYS A 106 4.25 2.81 10.64
CA LYS A 106 5.34 2.66 9.67
C LYS A 106 5.09 3.42 8.36
N LEU A 107 3.84 3.47 7.87
CA LEU A 107 3.51 4.28 6.69
C LEU A 107 3.70 5.77 7.00
N MET A 108 3.25 6.24 8.16
CA MET A 108 3.39 7.65 8.56
C MET A 108 4.84 8.04 8.84
N GLU A 109 5.61 7.16 9.48
CA GLU A 109 7.05 7.30 9.66
C GLU A 109 7.75 7.44 8.31
N TRP A 110 7.43 6.56 7.36
CA TRP A 110 7.98 6.65 6.01
C TRP A 110 7.64 7.98 5.32
N VAL A 111 6.41 8.49 5.46
CA VAL A 111 6.02 9.82 4.93
C VAL A 111 6.89 10.92 5.53
N ASN A 112 7.14 10.91 6.84
CA ASN A 112 8.02 11.88 7.49
C ASN A 112 9.48 11.77 7.02
N THR A 113 9.97 10.54 6.91
CA THR A 113 11.33 10.24 6.47
C THR A 113 11.55 10.71 5.04
N ILE A 114 10.64 10.40 4.11
CA ILE A 114 10.84 10.77 2.71
C ILE A 114 10.83 12.27 2.49
N ILE A 115 10.09 13.06 3.29
CA ILE A 115 10.12 14.52 3.16
C ILE A 115 11.51 15.09 3.53
N SER A 116 12.20 14.43 4.47
CA SER A 116 13.44 14.93 5.07
C SER A 116 14.72 14.43 4.36
N ILE A 117 14.61 13.42 3.48
CA ILE A 117 15.77 12.82 2.81
C ILE A 117 16.16 13.64 1.57
N SER A 118 17.34 14.23 1.59
CA SER A 118 17.95 14.89 0.42
C SER A 118 18.55 13.89 -0.58
N ASN A 119 19.18 12.82 -0.09
CA ASN A 119 19.79 11.73 -0.87
C ASN A 119 19.59 10.40 -0.13
N GLY A 120 18.80 9.48 -0.67
CA GLY A 120 18.56 8.20 -0.01
C GLY A 120 17.54 7.31 -0.71
N ARG A 121 17.22 6.19 -0.07
CA ARG A 121 16.21 5.25 -0.56
C ARG A 121 14.82 5.87 -0.39
N LEU A 122 14.17 6.16 -1.51
CA LEU A 122 12.80 6.68 -1.55
C LEU A 122 11.73 5.57 -1.41
N GLN A 123 12.17 4.32 -1.25
CA GLN A 123 11.30 3.17 -1.11
C GLN A 123 10.86 3.03 0.35
N ILE A 124 9.70 2.41 0.57
CA ILE A 124 9.36 1.92 1.89
C ILE A 124 10.34 0.79 2.17
N GLU A 125 11.21 0.96 3.17
CA GLU A 125 12.14 -0.10 3.55
C GLU A 125 11.35 -1.22 4.21
N LEU A 126 11.13 -2.29 3.45
CA LEU A 126 10.81 -3.58 4.03
C LEU A 126 12.13 -4.18 4.48
N THR A 127 12.34 -4.31 5.80
CA THR A 127 13.39 -5.19 6.30
C THR A 127 13.14 -6.58 5.69
N HIS A 128 14.21 -7.15 5.15
CA HIS A 128 14.25 -8.26 4.19
C HIS A 128 13.11 -9.31 4.25
N ALA A 129 12.03 -9.14 3.47
CA ALA A 129 10.87 -10.04 3.35
C ALA A 129 11.14 -11.54 3.02
N SER A 130 12.40 -11.97 3.09
CA SER A 130 12.87 -13.31 3.42
C SER A 130 12.43 -13.87 4.78
N LYS A 131 12.05 -13.04 5.77
CA LYS A 131 11.50 -13.52 7.06
C LYS A 131 9.97 -13.45 7.06
N ASP A 132 9.34 -14.43 7.71
CA ASP A 132 7.88 -14.57 7.76
C ASP A 132 7.19 -13.35 8.37
N ASP A 133 7.74 -12.78 9.45
CA ASP A 133 7.18 -11.61 10.13
C ASP A 133 7.20 -10.35 9.24
N GLU A 134 8.20 -10.24 8.37
CA GLU A 134 8.36 -9.08 7.48
C GLU A 134 7.42 -9.17 6.28
N ALA A 135 7.18 -10.38 5.77
CA ALA A 135 6.13 -10.62 4.78
C ALA A 135 4.73 -10.29 5.35
N ILE A 136 4.46 -10.72 6.59
CA ILE A 136 3.21 -10.39 7.29
C ILE A 136 3.08 -8.87 7.48
N ALA A 137 4.12 -8.20 7.95
CA ALA A 137 4.13 -6.74 8.10
C ALA A 137 3.85 -6.04 6.77
N THR A 138 4.43 -6.51 5.67
CA THR A 138 4.17 -5.99 4.31
C THR A 138 2.70 -6.11 3.93
N ILE A 139 2.06 -7.24 4.23
CA ILE A 139 0.64 -7.47 3.94
C ILE A 139 -0.24 -6.50 4.74
N HIS A 140 0.07 -6.29 6.02
CA HIS A 140 -0.63 -5.31 6.86
C HIS A 140 -0.42 -3.86 6.39
N MET A 141 0.81 -3.49 6.01
CA MET A 141 1.10 -2.17 5.41
C MET A 141 0.35 -1.96 4.11
N ARG A 142 0.25 -2.98 3.24
CA ARG A 142 -0.57 -2.89 2.03
C ARG A 142 -2.03 -2.65 2.38
N HIS A 143 -2.57 -3.38 3.35
CA HIS A 143 -3.96 -3.22 3.75
C HIS A 143 -4.24 -1.81 4.30
N ALA A 144 -3.36 -1.30 5.16
CA ALA A 144 -3.44 0.08 5.65
C ALA A 144 -3.33 1.10 4.51
N ALA A 145 -2.37 0.96 3.60
CA ALA A 145 -2.23 1.84 2.44
C ALA A 145 -3.48 1.82 1.53
N GLN A 146 -4.10 0.65 1.35
CA GLN A 146 -5.36 0.52 0.59
C GLN A 146 -6.53 1.24 1.25
N TYR A 147 -6.62 1.22 2.58
CA TYR A 147 -7.65 1.93 3.33
C TYR A 147 -7.42 3.45 3.30
N LEU A 148 -6.17 3.86 3.46
CA LEU A 148 -5.75 5.25 3.43
C LEU A 148 -5.73 5.84 2.02
N GLY A 149 -6.06 5.09 0.97
CA GLY A 149 -6.07 5.60 -0.40
C GLY A 149 -4.68 6.03 -0.88
N MET A 150 -3.68 5.19 -0.62
CA MET A 150 -2.27 5.38 -0.93
C MET A 150 -1.85 4.51 -2.12
N GLU A 151 -2.49 4.67 -3.29
CA GLU A 151 -2.46 3.68 -4.38
C GLU A 151 -1.05 3.40 -4.93
N LYS A 152 -0.24 4.43 -5.15
CA LYS A 152 1.17 4.28 -5.62
C LYS A 152 2.03 3.47 -4.64
N TYR A 153 1.67 3.48 -3.36
CA TYR A 153 2.35 2.72 -2.31
C TYR A 153 1.84 1.29 -2.21
N VAL A 154 0.54 1.08 -2.46
CA VAL A 154 -0.02 -0.26 -2.65
C VAL A 154 0.70 -0.98 -3.79
N GLU A 155 0.85 -0.33 -4.94
CA GLU A 155 1.59 -0.87 -6.10
C GLU A 155 3.04 -1.24 -5.75
N HIS A 156 3.71 -0.37 -4.99
CA HIS A 156 5.08 -0.61 -4.55
C HIS A 156 5.20 -1.82 -3.62
N LEU A 157 4.36 -1.90 -2.58
CA LEU A 157 4.34 -3.01 -1.63
C LEU A 157 3.99 -4.34 -2.31
N VAL A 158 3.02 -4.31 -3.24
CA VAL A 158 2.65 -5.47 -4.07
C VAL A 158 3.85 -5.93 -4.92
N THR A 159 4.54 -5.00 -5.57
CA THR A 159 5.73 -5.29 -6.39
C THR A 159 6.85 -5.90 -5.57
N GLN A 160 7.16 -5.34 -4.40
CA GLN A 160 8.15 -5.89 -3.50
C GLN A 160 7.76 -7.29 -3.02
N TYR A 161 6.52 -7.48 -2.57
CA TYR A 161 6.02 -8.79 -2.16
C TYR A 161 6.18 -9.85 -3.26
N LYS A 162 5.75 -9.53 -4.49
CA LYS A 162 5.90 -10.40 -5.68
C LYS A 162 7.38 -10.76 -5.93
N SER A 163 8.26 -9.78 -5.81
CA SER A 163 9.69 -9.97 -5.99
C SER A 163 10.33 -10.83 -4.89
N HIS A 164 9.70 -10.99 -3.72
CA HIS A 164 10.23 -11.84 -2.65
C HIS A 164 9.57 -13.23 -2.60
N ILE A 165 8.26 -13.31 -2.83
CA ILE A 165 7.50 -14.57 -2.75
C ILE A 165 8.00 -15.63 -3.76
N HIS A 166 8.57 -15.21 -4.90
CA HIS A 166 9.04 -16.13 -5.93
C HIS A 166 10.22 -17.02 -5.51
N VAL A 167 11.02 -16.61 -4.52
CA VAL A 167 12.20 -17.35 -4.04
C VAL A 167 12.02 -18.04 -2.69
N ARG A 168 10.96 -17.71 -1.95
CA ARG A 168 10.71 -18.28 -0.60
C ARG A 168 9.54 -19.24 -0.55
N ILE A 169 9.35 -19.89 0.59
CA ILE A 169 8.18 -20.71 0.89
C ILE A 169 7.28 -19.86 1.79
N PRO A 170 6.08 -19.43 1.34
CA PRO A 170 5.15 -18.72 2.20
C PRO A 170 4.64 -19.59 3.34
N THR A 171 4.28 -18.96 4.45
CA THR A 171 3.56 -19.64 5.54
C THR A 171 2.07 -19.72 5.24
N LEU A 172 1.37 -20.65 5.89
CA LEU A 172 -0.09 -20.71 5.79
C LEU A 172 -0.75 -19.47 6.43
N LYS A 173 -0.18 -18.99 7.55
CA LYS A 173 -0.61 -17.75 8.22
C LYS A 173 -0.56 -16.54 7.28
N GLU A 174 0.49 -16.41 6.49
CA GLU A 174 0.59 -15.38 5.47
C GLU A 174 -0.56 -15.47 4.45
N GLY A 175 -0.90 -16.69 4.03
CA GLY A 175 -2.01 -16.94 3.13
C GLY A 175 -3.38 -16.61 3.73
N GLU A 176 -3.59 -16.91 5.00
CA GLU A 176 -4.80 -16.55 5.74
C GLU A 176 -5.00 -15.03 5.82
N ILE A 177 -3.91 -14.28 6.06
CA ILE A 177 -3.96 -12.82 6.14
C ILE A 177 -4.24 -12.21 4.76
N ILE A 178 -3.61 -12.72 3.69
CA ILE A 178 -3.89 -12.27 2.31
C ILE A 178 -5.33 -12.60 1.92
N GLU A 179 -5.84 -13.79 2.23
CA GLU A 179 -7.25 -14.18 2.00
C GLU A 179 -8.21 -13.17 2.64
N ARG A 180 -7.94 -12.81 3.90
CA ARG A 180 -8.76 -11.87 4.68
C ARG A 180 -8.78 -10.48 4.04
N PHE A 181 -7.62 -9.97 3.62
CA PHE A 181 -7.49 -8.61 3.08
C PHE A 181 -7.74 -8.49 1.57
N ALA A 182 -7.78 -9.60 0.84
CA ALA A 182 -8.09 -9.60 -0.59
C ALA A 182 -9.51 -9.07 -0.84
N ARG A 183 -9.63 -8.00 -1.63
CA ARG A 183 -10.93 -7.44 -2.06
C ARG A 183 -11.66 -8.45 -2.97
N GLN A 184 -12.99 -8.29 -3.11
CA GLN A 184 -13.75 -9.08 -4.08
C GLN A 184 -13.27 -8.73 -5.49
N GLY A 185 -12.52 -9.63 -6.13
CA GLY A 185 -11.94 -9.40 -7.45
C GLY A 185 -10.58 -10.09 -7.64
N GLN A 186 -9.81 -9.59 -8.59
CA GLN A 186 -8.44 -10.02 -8.86
C GLN A 186 -7.49 -9.26 -7.92
N ASP A 187 -6.83 -9.98 -7.00
CA ASP A 187 -5.86 -9.43 -6.06
C ASP A 187 -4.46 -9.93 -6.41
N ASP A 188 -3.59 -9.01 -6.84
CA ASP A 188 -2.24 -9.30 -7.31
C ASP A 188 -1.36 -10.08 -6.32
N MET A 189 -1.53 -9.85 -5.01
CA MET A 189 -0.76 -10.59 -3.99
C MET A 189 -1.35 -11.97 -3.77
N LEU A 190 -2.67 -12.09 -3.77
CA LEU A 190 -3.36 -13.39 -3.73
C LEU A 190 -2.97 -14.26 -4.93
N GLU A 191 -2.90 -13.69 -6.13
CA GLU A 191 -2.48 -14.41 -7.33
C GLU A 191 -1.03 -14.89 -7.25
N ALA A 192 -0.12 -14.03 -6.79
CA ALA A 192 1.29 -14.37 -6.62
C ALA A 192 1.48 -15.49 -5.59
N LEU A 193 0.80 -15.38 -4.44
CA LEU A 193 0.77 -16.41 -3.41
C LEU A 193 0.21 -17.73 -3.96
N ALA A 194 -0.97 -17.71 -4.57
CA ALA A 194 -1.63 -18.89 -5.10
C ALA A 194 -0.77 -19.60 -6.15
N ALA A 195 -0.14 -18.82 -7.03
CA ALA A 195 0.75 -19.36 -8.03
C ALA A 195 1.97 -20.03 -7.37
N ARG A 196 2.57 -19.38 -6.35
CA ARG A 196 3.72 -19.92 -5.63
C ARG A 196 3.38 -21.19 -4.86
N LEU A 197 2.24 -21.22 -4.17
CA LEU A 197 1.76 -22.40 -3.44
C LEU A 197 1.53 -23.59 -4.38
N GLU A 198 0.92 -23.37 -5.56
CA GLU A 198 0.72 -24.42 -6.55
C GLU A 198 2.05 -24.96 -7.10
N TYR A 199 3.03 -24.08 -7.35
CA TYR A 199 4.39 -24.48 -7.74
C TYR A 199 5.05 -25.37 -6.67
N LEU A 200 5.04 -24.94 -5.41
CA LEU A 200 5.64 -25.69 -4.31
C LEU A 200 4.97 -27.04 -4.09
N ARG A 201 3.63 -27.08 -4.19
CA ARG A 201 2.85 -28.33 -4.13
C ARG A 201 3.25 -29.31 -5.23
N ARG A 202 3.39 -28.86 -6.48
CA ARG A 202 3.76 -29.72 -7.63
C ARG A 202 5.18 -30.25 -7.52
N THR A 203 6.10 -29.43 -7.03
CA THR A 203 7.52 -29.78 -6.90
C THR A 203 7.84 -30.55 -5.62
N GLY A 204 6.86 -30.81 -4.75
CA GLY A 204 7.08 -31.46 -3.46
C GLY A 204 7.89 -30.62 -2.48
N ARG A 205 7.96 -29.29 -2.68
CA ARG A 205 8.74 -28.34 -1.85
C ARG A 205 7.87 -27.55 -0.87
N SER A 206 6.62 -27.96 -0.67
CA SER A 206 5.75 -27.37 0.34
C SER A 206 6.27 -27.70 1.74
N ASN A 207 6.29 -26.72 2.64
CA ASN A 207 6.56 -26.92 4.06
C ASN A 207 5.36 -27.52 4.81
N ALA A 208 4.13 -27.28 4.33
CA ALA A 208 2.91 -27.81 4.91
C ALA A 208 2.71 -29.28 4.51
N GLY A 209 2.33 -30.12 5.49
CA GLY A 209 1.90 -31.48 5.22
C GLY A 209 0.62 -31.53 4.38
N MET A 210 0.36 -32.65 3.71
CA MET A 210 -0.82 -32.79 2.83
C MET A 210 -2.14 -32.50 3.55
N PHE A 211 -2.25 -32.90 4.82
CA PHE A 211 -3.42 -32.65 5.66
C PHE A 211 -3.59 -31.17 6.00
N GLU A 212 -2.52 -30.51 6.47
CA GLU A 212 -2.52 -29.08 6.82
C GLU A 212 -2.85 -28.21 5.62
N TYR A 213 -2.25 -28.51 4.48
CA TYR A 213 -2.51 -27.81 3.23
C TYR A 213 -3.97 -28.01 2.77
N GLY A 214 -4.50 -29.23 2.88
CA GLY A 214 -5.90 -29.52 2.58
C GLY A 214 -6.88 -28.75 3.48
N LYS A 215 -6.58 -28.66 4.78
CA LYS A 215 -7.34 -27.86 5.75
C LYS A 215 -7.29 -26.37 5.38
N PHE A 216 -6.10 -25.83 5.14
CA PHE A 216 -5.90 -24.44 4.73
C PHE A 216 -6.74 -24.09 3.49
N LEU A 217 -6.72 -24.92 2.45
CA LEU A 217 -7.51 -24.67 1.24
C LEU A 217 -9.02 -24.70 1.50
N LYS A 218 -9.50 -25.54 2.42
CA LYS A 218 -10.91 -25.58 2.81
C LYS A 218 -11.34 -24.30 3.54
N GLU A 219 -10.47 -23.74 4.35
CA GLU A 219 -10.71 -22.54 5.17
C GLU A 219 -10.51 -21.23 4.39
N ASN A 220 -9.75 -21.26 3.29
CA ASN A 220 -9.37 -20.08 2.49
C ASN A 220 -9.87 -20.19 1.03
N PRO A 221 -11.17 -19.92 0.77
CA PRO A 221 -11.79 -20.16 -0.53
C PRO A 221 -11.26 -19.27 -1.66
N LYS A 222 -10.85 -18.01 -1.43
CA LYS A 222 -10.30 -17.15 -2.51
C LYS A 222 -8.92 -17.66 -2.94
N VAL A 223 -8.06 -18.07 -2.02
CA VAL A 223 -6.79 -18.75 -2.31
C VAL A 223 -7.04 -20.02 -3.10
N THR A 224 -8.00 -20.85 -2.68
CA THR A 224 -8.36 -22.08 -3.40
C THR A 224 -8.85 -21.80 -4.81
N LYS A 225 -9.67 -20.76 -5.00
CA LYS A 225 -10.14 -20.33 -6.32
C LYS A 225 -8.95 -19.91 -7.20
N ALA A 226 -8.07 -19.04 -6.69
CA ALA A 226 -6.89 -18.56 -7.41
C ALA A 226 -5.93 -19.70 -7.78
N ILE A 227 -5.74 -20.69 -6.90
CA ILE A 227 -4.95 -21.90 -7.19
C ILE A 227 -5.58 -22.71 -8.33
N LYS A 228 -6.90 -22.92 -8.31
CA LYS A 228 -7.61 -23.67 -9.38
C LYS A 228 -7.51 -22.97 -10.72
N GLU A 229 -7.58 -21.63 -10.75
CA GLU A 229 -7.40 -20.82 -11.95
C GLU A 229 -5.96 -20.92 -12.46
N ASN A 230 -4.97 -20.78 -11.58
CA ASN A 230 -3.55 -20.96 -11.91
C ASN A 230 -3.24 -22.38 -12.39
N ARG A 231 -3.92 -23.40 -11.86
CA ARG A 231 -3.77 -24.79 -12.31
C ARG A 231 -4.16 -24.92 -13.77
N ARG A 232 -5.27 -24.29 -14.20
CA ARG A 232 -5.71 -24.28 -15.61
C ARG A 232 -4.67 -23.64 -16.52
N ILE A 233 -4.09 -22.51 -16.10
CA ILE A 233 -3.08 -21.76 -16.87
C ILE A 233 -1.74 -22.52 -16.93
N ALA A 234 -1.30 -23.13 -15.84
CA ALA A 234 -0.02 -23.85 -15.82
C ALA A 234 -0.03 -25.14 -16.64
N TYR A 235 -1.20 -25.68 -17.01
CA TYR A 235 -1.31 -26.77 -17.99
C TYR A 235 -1.21 -26.29 -19.45
N SER A 236 -1.11 -24.98 -19.71
CA SER A 236 -1.06 -24.40 -21.07
C SER A 236 0.35 -23.96 -21.54
N LYS A 237 1.43 -24.64 -21.11
CA LYS A 237 2.84 -24.38 -21.53
C LYS A 237 3.46 -23.04 -21.09
N TYR A 238 3.35 -22.63 -19.82
CA TYR A 238 4.09 -21.46 -19.33
C TYR A 238 4.85 -21.73 -18.04
N CYS A 239 6.16 -21.45 -18.07
CA CYS A 239 7.04 -21.48 -16.91
C CYS A 239 6.61 -20.38 -15.93
N PHE A 240 6.68 -20.66 -14.64
CA PHE A 240 6.37 -19.72 -13.56
C PHE A 240 7.17 -18.40 -13.69
N SER A 241 8.38 -18.45 -14.23
CA SER A 241 9.19 -17.25 -14.51
C SER A 241 8.64 -16.39 -15.66
N CYS A 242 7.95 -16.98 -16.64
CA CYS A 242 7.51 -16.27 -17.84
C CYS A 242 6.28 -15.37 -17.60
N ARG A 243 5.35 -15.75 -16.73
CA ARG A 243 4.14 -14.95 -16.43
C ARG A 243 4.45 -13.65 -15.68
N TRP A 244 5.57 -13.60 -14.98
CA TRP A 244 5.97 -12.45 -14.15
C TRP A 244 6.89 -11.47 -14.89
N ASN A 245 7.48 -11.89 -16.02
CA ASN A 245 8.52 -11.17 -16.75
C ASN A 245 8.07 -10.65 -18.12
N GLU A 246 6.80 -10.31 -18.35
CA GLU A 246 6.39 -9.71 -19.63
C GLU A 246 7.09 -8.36 -19.94
N LYS A 247 7.87 -7.81 -19.01
CA LYS A 247 8.80 -6.68 -19.23
C LYS A 247 10.30 -7.03 -19.13
N ASN A 248 10.68 -8.30 -18.96
CA ASN A 248 12.08 -8.74 -18.89
C ASN A 248 12.35 -9.79 -19.98
N SER A 249 13.18 -9.41 -20.95
CA SER A 249 13.56 -10.19 -22.14
C SER A 249 14.34 -11.49 -21.87
N LEU A 250 14.51 -11.90 -20.62
CA LEU A 250 15.33 -13.06 -20.23
C LEU A 250 14.61 -14.42 -20.34
N CYS A 251 13.31 -14.44 -20.63
CA CYS A 251 12.55 -15.69 -20.81
C CYS A 251 12.64 -16.30 -22.22
N GLY A 252 13.43 -15.72 -23.13
CA GLY A 252 13.63 -16.21 -24.50
C GLY A 252 14.91 -17.01 -24.76
N LEU A 253 15.63 -17.43 -23.72
CA LEU A 253 16.95 -18.08 -23.86
C LEU A 253 17.06 -19.38 -23.06
N TRP A 254 16.11 -20.32 -23.22
CA TRP A 254 16.32 -21.75 -22.99
C TRP A 254 15.38 -22.56 -23.89
#